data_AF-A0A3L8DCK0-F1
#
_entry.id   AF-A0A3L8DCK0-F1
#
_cell.length_a   1.000
_cell.length_b   1.000
_cell.length_c   1.000
_cell.angle_alpha   90.00
_cell.angle_beta   90.00
_cell.angle_gamma   90.00
#
_symmetry.space_group_name_H-M   'P 1'
#
loop_
_entity.id
_entity.type
_entity.pdbx_description
1 polymer ?
#
loop_
_entity_poly.entity_id
_entity_poly.type
_entity_poly.pdbx_seq_one_letter_code
_entity_poly.pdbx_strand_id
1 'polypeptide(L)'
;MPARNKEQEGEVLAWIEAVLGEKLPSGNYDDILKDGVILCNLINKLAPGSVKKIQSKGTNFQLMENIQRYARANILTQKHDWTGPSLGPKMADENKRTFTEEQLRASEGQVNLQMGYNKGASQAGHGGFGNTRHM
;
A
#
# COMPACT_ATOMS: atom_id res chain seq x y z
N MET A 1 3.87 -17.68 6.77
CA MET A 1 4.40 -17.03 5.56
C MET A 1 4.00 -17.89 4.38
N PRO A 2 3.35 -17.37 3.33
CA PRO A 2 3.14 -18.16 2.11
C PRO A 2 4.49 -18.64 1.57
N ALA A 3 4.53 -19.89 1.09
CA ALA A 3 5.73 -20.45 0.47
C ALA A 3 6.06 -19.65 -0.80
N ARG A 4 7.35 -19.44 -1.09
CA ARG A 4 7.77 -18.80 -2.34
C ARG A 4 7.27 -19.61 -3.53
N ASN A 5 6.60 -18.97 -4.49
CA ASN A 5 6.21 -19.60 -5.74
C ASN A 5 7.19 -19.18 -6.86
N LYS A 6 7.87 -20.17 -7.43
CA LYS A 6 8.85 -19.97 -8.52
C LYS A 6 8.21 -19.43 -9.80
N GLU A 7 6.94 -19.74 -10.05
CA GLU A 7 6.20 -19.23 -11.20
C GLU A 7 6.01 -17.71 -11.07
N GLN A 8 5.62 -17.25 -9.88
CA GLN A 8 5.46 -15.83 -9.58
C GLN A 8 6.79 -15.08 -9.64
N GLU A 9 7.89 -15.69 -9.18
CA GLU A 9 9.24 -15.11 -9.31
C GLU A 9 9.60 -14.89 -10.79
N GLY A 10 9.26 -15.85 -11.67
CA GLY A 10 9.44 -15.71 -13.11
C GLY A 10 8.57 -14.61 -13.73
N GLU A 11 7.29 -14.53 -13.35
CA GLU A 11 6.38 -13.48 -13.80
C GLU A 11 6.86 -12.08 -13.38
N VAL A 12 7.36 -11.94 -12.15
CA VAL A 12 7.93 -10.68 -11.64
C VAL A 12 9.12 -10.25 -12.49
N LEU A 13 10.05 -11.17 -12.78
CA LEU A 13 11.23 -10.84 -13.59
C LEU A 13 10.83 -10.43 -15.01
N ALA A 14 9.92 -11.18 -15.65
CA ALA A 14 9.42 -10.85 -16.98
C ALA A 14 8.71 -9.50 -17.02
N TRP A 15 7.96 -9.17 -15.97
CA TRP A 15 7.32 -7.86 -15.84
C TRP A 15 8.33 -6.74 -15.66
N ILE A 16 9.36 -6.92 -14.82
CA ILE A 16 10.43 -5.93 -14.65
C ILE A 16 11.14 -5.69 -15.98
N GLU A 17 11.43 -6.74 -16.76
CA GLU A 17 12.01 -6.63 -18.11
C GLU A 17 11.10 -5.82 -19.03
N ALA A 18 9.79 -6.09 -19.02
CA ALA A 18 8.81 -5.35 -19.83
C ALA A 18 8.73 -3.86 -19.45
N VAL A 19 8.87 -3.51 -18.16
CA VAL A 19 8.84 -2.11 -17.70
C VAL A 19 10.15 -1.38 -17.99
N LEU A 20 11.29 -2.04 -17.81
CA LEU A 20 12.61 -1.43 -18.04
C LEU A 20 12.95 -1.37 -19.54
N GLY A 21 12.45 -2.31 -20.35
CA GLY A 21 12.81 -2.48 -21.76
C GLY A 21 14.21 -3.07 -21.97
N GLU A 22 14.84 -3.55 -20.90
CA GLU A 22 16.19 -4.13 -20.89
C GLU A 22 16.14 -5.56 -20.36
N LYS A 23 17.00 -6.43 -20.89
CA LYS A 23 17.10 -7.82 -20.45
C LYS A 23 17.82 -7.88 -19.11
N LEU A 24 17.23 -8.56 -18.13
CA LEU A 24 17.84 -8.71 -16.81
C LEU A 24 19.04 -9.68 -16.87
N PRO A 25 20.01 -9.53 -15.96
CA PRO A 25 21.12 -10.46 -15.85
C PRO A 25 20.61 -11.87 -15.52
N SER A 26 21.21 -12.89 -16.14
CA SER A 26 20.88 -14.29 -15.88
C SER A 26 21.39 -14.70 -14.49
N GLY A 27 20.49 -15.09 -13.60
CA GLY A 27 20.83 -15.52 -12.24
C GLY A 27 19.61 -16.00 -11.45
N ASN A 28 19.82 -16.33 -10.18
CA ASN A 28 18.71 -16.61 -9.28
C ASN A 28 17.93 -15.33 -9.00
N TYR A 29 16.61 -15.44 -8.78
CA TYR A 29 15.74 -14.32 -8.41
C TYR A 29 16.32 -13.48 -7.26
N ASP A 30 16.80 -14.15 -6.21
CA ASP A 30 17.41 -13.51 -5.04
C ASP A 30 18.68 -12.72 -5.41
N ASP A 31 19.52 -13.26 -6.30
CA ASP A 31 20.78 -12.63 -6.70
C ASP A 31 20.57 -11.41 -7.58
N ILE A 32 19.50 -11.41 -8.38
CA ILE A 32 19.14 -10.31 -9.28
C ILE A 32 18.64 -9.11 -8.49
N LEU A 33 17.82 -9.32 -7.44
CA LEU A 33 17.15 -8.21 -6.73
C LEU A 33 17.84 -7.79 -5.43
N LYS A 34 18.80 -8.55 -4.91
CA LYS A 34 19.46 -8.28 -3.61
C LYS A 34 20.26 -6.97 -3.56
N ASP A 35 20.74 -6.46 -4.69
CA ASP A 35 21.57 -5.24 -4.72
C ASP A 35 20.74 -3.95 -4.73
N GLY A 36 19.41 -4.08 -4.91
CA GLY A 36 18.47 -2.98 -5.00
C GLY A 36 18.63 -2.06 -6.21
N VAL A 37 19.58 -2.32 -7.12
CA VAL A 37 19.88 -1.46 -8.28
C VAL A 37 18.74 -1.50 -9.28
N ILE A 38 18.31 -2.72 -9.64
CA ILE A 38 17.20 -2.95 -10.58
C ILE A 38 15.90 -2.34 -10.02
N LEU A 39 15.66 -2.48 -8.72
CA LEU A 39 14.48 -1.90 -8.05
C LEU A 39 14.48 -0.36 -8.10
N CYS A 40 15.65 0.27 -7.93
CA CYS A 40 15.77 1.72 -8.05
C CYS A 40 15.60 2.21 -9.49
N ASN A 41 16.06 1.44 -10.49
CA ASN A 41 15.82 1.76 -11.89
C ASN A 41 14.33 1.62 -12.26
N LEU A 42 13.67 0.57 -11.74
CA LEU A 42 12.24 0.33 -11.93
C LEU A 42 11.42 1.52 -11.43
N ILE A 43 11.63 1.96 -10.19
CA ILE A 43 10.84 3.05 -9.62
C ILE A 43 11.07 4.38 -10.34
N ASN A 44 12.28 4.61 -10.87
CA ASN A 44 12.56 5.77 -11.69
C ASN A 44 11.89 5.74 -13.07
N LYS A 45 11.59 4.55 -13.62
CA LYS A 45 10.74 4.42 -14.83
C LYS A 45 9.28 4.69 -14.53
N LEU A 46 8.78 4.23 -13.38
CA LEU A 46 7.39 4.45 -12.96
C LEU A 46 7.13 5.92 -12.61
N ALA A 47 8.05 6.53 -11.86
CA ALA A 47 7.98 7.90 -11.40
C ALA A 47 9.37 8.55 -11.52
N PRO A 48 9.63 9.34 -12.59
CA PRO A 48 10.92 9.95 -12.83
C PRO A 48 11.42 10.79 -11.64
N GLY A 49 12.68 10.60 -11.25
CA GLY A 49 13.31 11.37 -10.18
C GLY A 49 13.08 10.86 -8.76
N SER A 50 12.40 9.72 -8.58
CA SER A 50 12.14 9.10 -7.28
C SER A 50 13.41 8.72 -6.52
N VAL A 51 14.41 8.16 -7.21
CA VAL A 51 15.71 7.80 -6.65
C VAL A 51 16.81 8.53 -7.41
N LYS A 52 17.39 9.55 -6.79
CA LYS A 52 18.43 10.40 -7.40
C LYS A 52 19.82 9.77 -7.47
N LYS A 53 20.14 8.88 -6.52
CA LYS A 53 21.45 8.25 -6.39
C LYS A 53 21.28 6.74 -6.29
N ILE A 54 21.91 6.01 -7.19
CA ILE A 54 21.91 4.54 -7.23
C ILE A 54 23.36 4.08 -7.11
N GLN A 55 23.64 3.21 -6.14
CA GLN A 55 24.97 2.64 -5.95
C GLN A 55 25.07 1.37 -6.78
N SER A 56 25.81 1.38 -7.88
CA SER A 56 25.99 0.19 -8.74
C SER A 56 27.16 -0.70 -8.32
N LYS A 57 28.08 -0.18 -7.49
CA LYS A 57 29.27 -0.87 -7.01
C LYS A 57 29.54 -0.46 -5.56
N GLY A 58 30.10 -1.36 -4.77
CA GLY A 58 30.46 -1.09 -3.38
C GLY A 58 30.41 -2.34 -2.52
N THR A 59 30.54 -2.15 -1.21
CA THR A 59 30.32 -3.20 -0.22
C THR A 59 28.83 -3.57 -0.18
N ASN A 60 28.51 -4.78 0.31
CA ASN A 60 27.11 -5.21 0.48
C ASN A 60 26.28 -4.18 1.25
N PHE A 61 26.87 -3.56 2.29
CA PHE A 61 26.19 -2.51 3.06
C PHE A 61 25.82 -1.29 2.21
N GLN A 62 26.71 -0.86 1.32
CA GLN A 62 26.45 0.27 0.41
C GLN A 62 25.35 -0.06 -0.61
N LEU A 63 25.27 -1.32 -1.06
CA LEU A 63 24.21 -1.77 -1.97
C LEU A 63 22.85 -1.90 -1.24
N MET A 64 22.85 -2.31 0.04
CA MET A 64 21.61 -2.37 0.84
C MET A 64 20.95 -0.99 1.00
N GLU A 65 21.70 0.11 0.93
CA GLU A 65 21.09 1.44 0.91
C GLU A 65 20.15 1.65 -0.29
N ASN A 66 20.41 1.00 -1.44
CA ASN A 66 19.51 1.07 -2.59
C ASN A 66 18.14 0.47 -2.25
N ILE A 67 18.10 -0.64 -1.51
CA ILE A 67 16.84 -1.27 -1.07
C ILE A 67 16.04 -0.28 -0.20
N GLN A 68 16.71 0.41 0.72
CA GLN A 68 16.08 1.42 1.57
C GLN A 68 15.55 2.61 0.75
N ARG A 69 16.31 3.05 -0.27
CA ARG A 69 15.89 4.12 -1.18
C ARG A 69 14.67 3.71 -1.99
N TYR A 70 14.66 2.50 -2.54
CA TYR A 70 13.52 1.93 -3.25
C TYR A 70 12.28 1.86 -2.35
N ALA A 71 12.40 1.32 -1.13
CA ALA A 71 11.27 1.19 -0.21
C ALA A 71 10.64 2.55 0.12
N ARG A 72 11.47 3.59 0.38
CA ARG A 72 10.99 4.96 0.60
C ARG A 72 10.31 5.53 -0.64
N ALA A 73 10.90 5.36 -1.81
CA ALA A 73 10.33 5.84 -3.07
C ALA A 73 8.99 5.19 -3.38
N ASN A 74 8.86 3.87 -3.16
CA ASN A 74 7.62 3.13 -3.39
C ASN A 74 6.45 3.71 -2.55
N ILE A 75 6.68 3.99 -1.26
CA ILE A 75 5.66 4.59 -0.39
C ILE A 75 5.18 5.96 -0.92
N LEU A 76 6.09 6.76 -1.47
CA LEU A 76 5.76 8.10 -1.98
C LEU A 76 5.02 8.07 -3.33
N THR A 77 5.17 6.99 -4.11
CA THR A 77 4.74 6.92 -5.52
C THR A 77 3.45 6.13 -5.73
N GLN A 78 2.79 5.68 -4.65
CA GLN A 78 1.52 4.91 -4.71
C GLN A 78 0.36 5.60 -5.45
N LYS A 79 0.46 6.92 -5.70
CA LYS A 79 -0.58 7.73 -6.37
C LYS A 79 -0.20 8.16 -7.79
N HIS A 80 0.79 7.53 -8.40
CA HIS A 80 1.19 7.89 -9.76
C HIS A 80 0.33 7.16 -10.80
N ASP A 81 -0.14 7.90 -11.82
CA ASP A 81 -0.92 7.36 -12.94
C ASP A 81 -0.02 6.57 -13.89
N TRP A 82 0.35 5.35 -13.51
CA TRP A 82 1.11 4.43 -14.34
C TRP A 82 0.21 3.73 -15.36
N THR A 83 0.54 3.88 -16.65
CA THR A 83 -0.22 3.30 -17.78
C THR A 83 0.47 2.12 -18.45
N GLY A 84 1.62 1.69 -17.92
CA GLY A 84 2.38 0.57 -18.48
C GLY A 84 1.87 -0.81 -18.02
N PRO A 85 2.64 -1.88 -18.29
CA PRO A 85 2.31 -3.23 -17.89
C PRO A 85 2.00 -3.28 -16.38
N SER A 86 0.92 -3.94 -15.98
CA SER A 86 0.57 -4.17 -14.57
C SER A 86 0.85 -5.62 -14.18
N LEU A 87 1.47 -5.83 -13.02
CA LEU A 87 1.68 -7.15 -12.45
C LEU A 87 0.58 -7.48 -11.45
N GLY A 88 -0.06 -8.65 -11.60
CA GLY A 88 -1.10 -9.14 -10.69
C GLY A 88 -2.54 -8.81 -11.11
N PRO A 89 -3.53 -9.10 -10.25
CA PRO A 89 -4.93 -8.85 -10.54
C PRO A 89 -5.16 -7.36 -10.81
N LYS A 90 -5.90 -7.04 -11.88
CA LYS A 90 -6.30 -5.66 -12.13
C LYS A 90 -7.06 -5.12 -10.92
N MET A 91 -6.75 -3.89 -10.51
CA MET A 91 -7.54 -3.21 -9.50
C MET A 91 -8.99 -3.19 -9.97
N ALA A 92 -9.91 -3.60 -9.09
CA ALA A 92 -11.32 -3.64 -9.43
C ALA A 92 -11.84 -2.21 -9.62
N ASP A 93 -12.50 -1.96 -10.75
CA ASP A 93 -13.19 -0.71 -10.98
C ASP A 93 -14.30 -0.51 -9.92
N GLU A 94 -14.46 0.72 -9.43
CA GLU A 94 -15.53 1.04 -8.48
C GLU A 94 -16.90 0.74 -9.11
N ASN A 95 -17.58 -0.28 -8.59
CA ASN A 95 -18.98 -0.51 -8.96
C ASN A 95 -19.86 0.49 -8.21
N LYS A 96 -20.01 1.70 -8.76
CA LYS A 96 -20.96 2.70 -8.25
C LYS A 96 -22.38 2.16 -8.41
N ARG A 97 -22.86 1.47 -7.38
CA ARG A 97 -24.27 1.08 -7.27
C ARG A 97 -25.07 2.33 -6.91
N THR A 98 -25.75 2.89 -7.89
CA THR A 98 -26.80 3.87 -7.66
C THR A 98 -28.02 3.13 -7.12
N PHE A 99 -28.33 3.32 -5.85
CA PHE A 99 -29.58 2.86 -5.27
C PHE A 99 -30.71 3.81 -5.69
N THR A 100 -31.89 3.27 -5.92
CA THR A 100 -33.07 4.12 -6.17
C THR A 100 -33.42 4.90 -4.90
N GLU A 101 -34.07 6.05 -5.06
CA GLU A 101 -34.43 6.91 -3.93
C GLU A 101 -35.36 6.19 -2.94
N GLU A 102 -36.21 5.28 -3.43
CA GLU A 102 -37.04 4.39 -2.60
C GLU A 102 -36.22 3.38 -1.80
N GLN A 103 -35.15 2.81 -2.38
CA GLN A 103 -34.24 1.91 -1.65
C GLN A 103 -33.45 2.63 -0.56
N LEU A 104 -33.03 3.87 -0.82
CA LEU A 104 -32.34 4.70 0.18
C LEU A 104 -33.30 5.06 1.34
N ARG A 105 -34.53 5.47 1.02
CA ARG A 105 -35.58 5.77 2.01
C ARG A 105 -35.99 4.54 2.82
N ALA A 106 -36.07 3.37 2.19
CA ALA A 106 -36.34 2.11 2.88
C ALA A 106 -35.20 1.70 3.85
N SER A 107 -33.97 2.16 3.62
CA SER A 107 -32.82 1.91 4.50
C SER A 107 -32.77 2.82 5.73
N GLU A 108 -33.40 4.00 5.70
CA GLU A 108 -33.48 4.94 6.83
C GLU A 108 -34.21 4.34 8.05
N GLY A 109 -35.02 3.31 7.84
CA GLY A 109 -35.73 2.58 8.90
C GLY A 109 -34.94 1.44 9.56
N GLN A 110 -33.75 1.08 9.05
CA GLN A 110 -32.99 -0.08 9.52
C GLN A 110 -31.74 0.33 10.29
N VAL A 111 -31.88 0.43 11.61
CA VAL A 111 -30.78 0.77 12.54
C VAL A 111 -29.89 -0.45 12.76
N ASN A 112 -28.61 -0.37 12.37
CA ASN A 112 -27.60 -1.35 12.78
C ASN A 112 -27.41 -1.28 14.30
N LEU A 113 -27.36 -2.44 14.98
CA LEU A 113 -27.23 -2.61 16.45
C LEU A 113 -26.05 -1.87 17.12
N GLN A 114 -25.17 -1.24 16.34
CA GLN A 114 -23.95 -0.55 16.77
C GLN A 114 -24.04 0.99 16.72
N MET A 115 -25.17 1.59 16.33
CA MET A 115 -25.33 3.05 16.38
C MET A 115 -25.81 3.48 17.77
N GLY A 116 -24.84 3.65 18.67
CA GLY A 116 -25.05 4.22 20.00
C GLY A 116 -25.61 5.64 19.92
N TYR A 117 -26.77 5.84 20.52
CA TYR A 117 -27.38 7.15 20.76
C TYR A 117 -26.53 7.94 21.77
N ASN A 118 -25.84 9.01 21.33
CA ASN A 118 -25.02 9.87 22.18
C ASN A 118 -25.77 11.07 22.77
N LYS A 119 -27.11 11.02 22.86
CA LYS A 119 -27.93 12.14 23.37
C LYS A 119 -28.38 11.92 24.82
N GLY A 120 -27.41 11.66 25.69
CA GLY A 120 -27.66 11.50 27.14
C GLY A 120 -26.43 11.50 28.04
N ALA A 121 -25.22 11.35 27.47
CA ALA A 121 -23.98 11.40 28.25
C ALA A 121 -23.34 12.80 28.16
N SER A 122 -24.03 13.85 28.61
CA SER A 122 -23.30 15.02 29.10
C SER A 122 -22.74 14.65 30.47
N GLN A 123 -21.42 14.56 30.59
CA GLN A 123 -20.71 14.50 31.87
C GLN A 123 -20.81 15.86 32.60
N ALA A 124 -22.02 16.42 32.70
CA ALA A 124 -22.32 17.61 33.48
C ALA A 124 -23.06 17.12 34.72
N GLY A 125 -22.31 16.72 35.75
CA GLY A 125 -22.90 16.30 37.03
C GLY A 125 -22.25 15.11 37.73
N HIS A 126 -21.13 14.56 37.23
CA HIS A 126 -20.31 13.66 38.04
C HIS A 126 -19.59 14.49 39.11
N GLY A 127 -20.31 14.81 40.18
CA GLY A 127 -19.71 15.31 41.42
C GLY A 127 -18.69 14.28 41.88
N GLY A 128 -17.46 14.73 42.13
CA GLY A 128 -16.36 13.88 42.54
C GLY A 128 -16.73 13.01 43.74
N PHE A 129 -16.28 11.76 43.73
CA PHE A 129 -16.36 10.84 44.85
C PHE A 129 -15.89 11.55 46.13
N GLY A 130 -16.82 11.85 47.05
CA GLY A 130 -16.46 12.46 48.34
C GLY A 130 -17.48 13.33 49.07
N ASN A 131 -18.68 13.62 48.54
CA ASN A 131 -19.65 14.42 49.30
C ASN A 131 -20.50 13.56 50.27
N THR A 132 -20.29 13.77 51.56
CA THR A 132 -21.08 13.21 52.66
C THR A 132 -22.50 13.78 52.70
N ARG A 133 -23.48 12.91 52.91
CA ARG A 133 -24.88 13.29 53.13
C ARG A 133 -25.10 13.54 54.63
N HIS A 134 -25.38 14.77 55.02
CA HIS A 134 -26.04 15.07 56.30
C HIS A 134 -27.56 15.09 56.09
N MET A 135 -28.32 14.49 57.00
CA MET A 135 -29.79 14.60 57.06
C MET A 135 -30.22 16.01 57.48
#